data_AF-A0A954XAW6-F1
#
_entry.id   AF-A0A954XAW6-F1
#
_cell.length_a   1.000
_cell.length_b   1.000
_cell.length_c   1.000
_cell.angle_alpha   90.00
_cell.angle_beta   90.00
_cell.angle_gamma   90.00
#
_symmetry.space_group_name_H-M   'P 1'
#
loop_
_entity.id
_entity.type
_entity.pdbx_description
1 polymer ?
#
loop_
_entity_poly.entity_id
_entity_poly.type
_entity_poly.pdbx_seq_one_letter_code
_entity_poly.pdbx_strand_id
1 'polypeptide(L)'
;KRVSGQITDTRKAKFRGHDEQFMVVQIQTDQGDSVIANLGPVSRLESLDLQNGDAVTVLARQGSVNGETAWIAEQVRANERTAMIPHPNDTQRYRSQQR
;
A
#
# COMPACT_ATOMS: atom_id res chain seq x y z
N LYS A 1 10.78 3.81 3.34
CA LYS A 1 10.45 4.38 4.68
C LYS A 1 9.47 3.43 5.38
N ARG A 2 9.56 3.29 6.71
CA ARG A 2 8.58 2.53 7.49
C ARG A 2 7.53 3.49 8.05
N VAL A 3 6.26 3.14 7.92
CA VAL A 3 5.10 3.84 8.48
C VAL A 3 4.35 2.85 9.35
N SER A 4 4.15 3.18 10.62
CA SER A 4 3.44 2.35 11.60
C SER A 4 2.36 3.17 12.28
N GLY A 5 1.21 2.55 12.53
CA GLY A 5 0.06 3.20 13.14
C GLY A 5 -1.24 2.41 12.98
N GLN A 6 -2.36 3.07 13.23
CA GLN A 6 -3.70 2.50 13.11
C GLN A 6 -4.41 2.99 11.86
N ILE A 7 -5.14 2.09 11.20
CA ILE A 7 -6.00 2.44 10.07
C ILE A 7 -7.22 3.20 10.60
N THR A 8 -7.42 4.45 10.17
CA THR A 8 -8.59 5.24 10.57
C THR A 8 -9.66 5.30 9.48
N ASP A 9 -9.27 5.09 8.23
CA ASP A 9 -10.19 5.03 7.09
C ASP A 9 -9.66 4.07 6.01
N THR A 10 -10.60 3.43 5.30
CA THR A 10 -10.31 2.51 4.20
C THR A 10 -11.19 2.83 3.01
N ARG A 11 -10.60 2.85 1.81
CA ARG A 11 -11.36 2.97 0.56
C ARG A 11 -10.73 2.15 -0.55
N LYS A 12 -11.57 1.63 -1.44
CA LYS A 12 -11.13 0.95 -2.67
C LYS A 12 -11.14 1.95 -3.83
N ALA A 13 -10.05 2.03 -4.58
CA ALA A 13 -9.92 2.91 -5.74
C ALA A 13 -9.50 2.12 -6.98
N LYS A 14 -9.98 2.52 -8.17
CA LYS A 14 -9.46 2.04 -9.45
C LYS A 14 -8.52 3.10 -10.03
N PHE A 15 -7.34 2.69 -10.48
CA PHE A 15 -6.36 3.57 -11.10
C PHE A 15 -6.27 3.33 -12.60
N ARG A 16 -6.04 4.40 -13.36
CA ARG A 16 -5.88 4.31 -14.82
C ARG A 16 -4.69 3.40 -15.15
N GLY A 17 -4.89 2.47 -16.09
CA GLY A 17 -3.85 1.51 -16.49
C GLY A 17 -3.76 0.26 -15.62
N HIS A 18 -4.70 0.07 -14.68
CA HIS A 18 -4.82 -1.13 -13.87
C HIS A 18 -6.26 -1.67 -13.90
N ASP A 19 -6.39 -2.99 -14.03
CA ASP A 19 -7.71 -3.65 -14.06
C ASP A 19 -8.25 -3.97 -12.66
N GLU A 20 -7.38 -4.00 -11.66
CA GLU A 20 -7.69 -4.34 -10.27
C GLU A 20 -8.03 -3.11 -9.42
N GLN A 21 -8.79 -3.32 -8.34
CA GLN A 21 -8.99 -2.32 -7.30
C GLN A 21 -7.80 -2.31 -6.33
N PHE A 22 -7.46 -1.13 -5.86
CA PHE A 22 -6.40 -0.88 -4.90
C PHE A 22 -6.99 -0.43 -3.57
N MET A 23 -6.38 -0.86 -2.48
CA MET A 23 -6.73 -0.39 -1.14
C MET A 23 -5.95 0.88 -0.83
N VAL A 24 -6.67 1.97 -0.56
CA VAL A 24 -6.11 3.23 -0.07
C VAL A 24 -6.61 3.42 1.36
N VAL A 25 -5.71 3.74 2.27
CA VAL A 25 -6.01 3.89 3.69
C VAL A 25 -5.49 5.21 4.22
N GLN A 26 -6.14 5.70 5.27
CA GLN A 26 -5.59 6.72 6.15
C GLN A 26 -5.02 6.03 7.39
N ILE A 27 -3.77 6.37 7.74
CA ILE A 27 -3.06 5.82 8.89
C ILE A 27 -2.82 6.96 9.87
N GLN A 28 -3.35 6.82 11.08
CA GLN A 28 -2.93 7.60 12.22
C GLN A 28 -1.63 6.99 12.74
N THR A 29 -0.51 7.65 12.46
CA THR A 29 0.82 7.15 12.80
C THR A 29 1.07 7.22 14.29
N ASP A 30 1.99 6.38 14.78
CA ASP A 30 2.43 6.37 16.19
C ASP A 30 3.06 7.72 16.61
N GLN A 31 3.43 8.57 15.65
CA GLN A 31 3.99 9.91 15.88
C GLN A 31 2.93 11.01 15.99
N GLY A 32 1.64 10.67 15.81
CA GLY A 32 0.53 11.64 15.85
C GLY A 32 0.17 12.24 14.50
N ASP A 33 0.94 11.98 13.43
CA ASP A 33 0.62 12.43 12.08
C ASP A 33 -0.45 11.55 11.43
N SER A 34 -1.26 12.15 10.56
CA SER A 34 -2.17 11.41 9.69
C SER A 34 -1.65 11.37 8.26
N VAL A 35 -1.53 10.17 7.69
CA VAL A 35 -0.95 9.97 6.35
C VAL A 35 -1.82 9.09 5.47
N ILE A 36 -1.82 9.36 4.16
CA ILE A 36 -2.48 8.51 3.16
C ILE A 36 -1.49 7.48 2.64
N ALA A 37 -1.92 6.22 2.54
CA ALA A 37 -1.15 5.13 1.97
C ALA A 37 -1.97 4.33 0.95
N ASN A 38 -1.39 4.06 -0.22
CA ASN A 38 -1.86 3.03 -1.14
C ASN A 38 -1.16 1.71 -0.78
N LEU A 39 -1.93 0.74 -0.31
CA LEU A 39 -1.45 -0.56 0.13
C LEU A 39 -1.28 -1.58 -1.01
N GLY A 40 -1.66 -1.22 -2.23
CA GLY A 40 -1.60 -2.10 -3.40
C GLY A 40 -2.94 -2.75 -3.76
N PRO A 41 -2.92 -3.71 -4.71
CA PRO A 41 -4.12 -4.41 -5.15
C PRO A 41 -4.81 -5.16 -4.01
N VAL A 42 -6.14 -5.07 -3.95
CA VAL A 42 -6.95 -5.73 -2.90
C VAL A 42 -6.70 -7.24 -2.89
N SER A 43 -6.53 -7.86 -4.05
CA SER A 43 -6.23 -9.29 -4.23
C SER A 43 -4.97 -9.75 -3.48
N ARG A 44 -4.01 -8.84 -3.25
CA ARG A 44 -2.76 -9.12 -2.50
C ARG A 44 -2.92 -8.96 -1.00
N LEU A 45 -4.01 -8.33 -0.55
CA LEU A 45 -4.26 -7.96 0.84
C LEU A 45 -5.35 -8.82 1.49
N GLU A 46 -6.03 -9.69 0.74
CA GLU A 46 -7.15 -10.51 1.24
C GLU A 46 -6.78 -11.34 2.48
N SER A 47 -5.53 -11.84 2.54
CA SER A 47 -5.05 -12.61 3.68
C SER A 47 -4.83 -11.78 4.95
N LEU A 48 -4.78 -10.46 4.85
CA LEU A 48 -4.57 -9.56 5.99
C LEU A 48 -5.89 -9.14 6.66
N ASP A 49 -7.02 -9.23 5.95
CA ASP A 49 -8.36 -8.80 6.39
C ASP A 49 -8.35 -7.40 7.06
N LEU A 50 -7.76 -6.41 6.36
CA LEU A 50 -7.54 -5.07 6.89
C LEU A 50 -8.85 -4.29 7.07
N GLN A 51 -9.04 -3.74 8.25
CA GLN A 51 -10.22 -2.96 8.64
C GLN A 51 -9.84 -1.70 9.42
N ASN A 52 -10.80 -0.79 9.61
CA ASN A 52 -10.62 0.38 10.46
C ASN A 52 -10.36 -0.06 11.91
N GLY A 53 -9.35 0.54 12.56
CA GLY A 53 -8.88 0.20 13.89
C GLY A 53 -7.67 -0.74 13.90
N ASP A 54 -7.35 -1.40 12.78
CA ASP A 54 -6.23 -2.33 12.72
C ASP A 54 -4.88 -1.62 12.83
N ALA A 55 -3.98 -2.23 13.61
CA ALA A 55 -2.59 -1.84 13.64
C ALA A 55 -1.86 -2.38 12.40
N VAL A 56 -1.14 -1.50 11.71
CA VAL A 56 -0.42 -1.83 10.49
C VAL A 56 1.00 -1.29 10.53
N THR A 57 1.92 -2.02 9.92
CA THR A 57 3.26 -1.54 9.59
C THR A 57 3.49 -1.69 8.09
N VAL A 58 3.79 -0.58 7.44
CA VAL A 58 3.96 -0.50 6.00
C VAL A 58 5.40 -0.10 5.70
N LEU A 59 6.09 -0.89 4.88
CA LEU A 59 7.27 -0.44 4.17
C LEU A 59 6.81 0.23 2.88
N ALA A 60 7.11 1.51 2.71
CA ALA A 60 6.60 2.31 1.62
C ALA A 60 7.64 3.30 1.08
N ARG A 61 7.40 3.74 -0.16
CA ARG A 61 8.08 4.88 -0.77
C ARG A 61 7.11 6.04 -0.98
N GLN A 62 7.63 7.24 -1.15
CA GLN A 62 6.80 8.39 -1.46
C GLN A 62 6.34 8.31 -2.93
N GLY A 63 5.08 8.65 -3.15
CA GLY A 63 4.48 8.76 -4.48
C GLY A 63 3.26 9.66 -4.42
N SER A 64 2.33 9.47 -5.33
CA SER A 64 1.08 10.21 -5.33
C SER A 64 -0.13 9.35 -5.67
N VAL A 65 -1.27 9.74 -5.11
CA VAL A 65 -2.60 9.19 -5.40
C VAL A 65 -3.47 10.37 -5.79
N ASN A 66 -3.99 10.38 -7.02
CA ASN A 66 -4.79 11.50 -7.55
C ASN A 66 -4.11 12.88 -7.48
N GLY A 67 -2.78 12.93 -7.58
CA GLY A 67 -2.01 14.18 -7.51
C GLY A 67 -1.65 14.64 -6.09
N GLU A 68 -2.19 13.99 -5.06
CA GLU A 68 -1.83 14.24 -3.66
C GLU A 68 -0.69 13.33 -3.22
N THR A 69 0.15 13.83 -2.30
CA THR A 69 1.27 13.05 -1.76
C THR A 69 0.76 11.87 -0.95
N ALA A 70 1.28 10.68 -1.24
CA ALA A 70 0.90 9.45 -0.53
C ALA A 70 2.09 8.50 -0.38
N TRP A 71 1.97 7.59 0.58
CA TRP A 71 2.88 6.44 0.70
C TRP A 71 2.41 5.30 -0.20
N ILE A 72 3.30 4.76 -1.02
CA ILE A 72 3.03 3.59 -1.87
C ILE A 72 3.70 2.39 -1.23
N ALA A 73 2.91 1.41 -0.82
CA ALA A 73 3.39 0.24 -0.11
C ALA A 73 4.19 -0.70 -1.01
N GLU A 74 5.27 -1.22 -0.45
CA GLU A 74 6.11 -2.29 -0.99
C GLU A 74 5.87 -3.57 -0.17
N GLN A 75 5.58 -3.41 1.12
CA GLN A 75 5.24 -4.48 2.04
C GLN A 75 4.25 -3.96 3.08
N VAL A 76 3.25 -4.79 3.41
CA VAL A 76 2.25 -4.49 4.44
C VAL A 76 2.27 -5.62 5.46
N ARG A 77 2.35 -5.28 6.75
CA ARG A 77 2.26 -6.23 7.87
C ARG A 77 1.10 -5.83 8.78
N ALA A 78 0.21 -6.78 9.03
CA ALA A 78 -0.93 -6.66 9.94
C ALA A 78 -1.32 -8.05 10.45
N ASN A 79 -1.89 -8.16 11.65
CA ASN A 79 -2.41 -9.42 12.20
C ASN A 79 -1.39 -10.59 12.09
N GLU A 80 -0.12 -10.32 12.40
CA GLU A 80 1.02 -11.24 12.27
C GLU A 80 1.35 -11.73 10.85
N ARG A 81 0.58 -11.33 9.86
CA ARG A 81 0.74 -11.67 8.45
C ARG A 81 1.43 -10.56 7.69
N THR A 82 2.03 -10.93 6.58
CA THR A 82 2.76 -10.01 5.70
C THR A 82 2.34 -10.22 4.26
N ALA A 83 1.96 -9.15 3.58
CA ALA A 83 1.74 -9.11 2.14
C ALA A 83 2.88 -8.34 1.47
N MET A 84 3.44 -8.93 0.40
CA MET A 84 4.39 -8.22 -0.48
C MET A 84 3.63 -7.62 -1.67
N ILE A 85 3.93 -6.36 -1.97
CA ILE A 85 3.26 -5.59 -3.00
C ILE A 85 4.21 -5.50 -4.20
N PRO A 86 3.93 -6.21 -5.30
CA PRO A 86 4.80 -6.20 -6.47
C PRO A 86 4.77 -4.82 -7.12
N HIS A 87 5.94 -4.31 -7.48
CA HIS A 87 6.01 -3.08 -8.27
C HIS A 87 5.79 -3.38 -9.74
N PRO A 88 4.98 -2.59 -10.47
CA PRO A 88 4.82 -2.74 -11.90
C PRO A 88 6.18 -2.74 -12.65
N ASN A 89 7.14 -1.93 -12.17
CA ASN A 89 8.48 -1.84 -12.76
C ASN A 89 9.39 -3.05 -12.51
N ASP A 90 9.05 -3.98 -11.61
CA ASP A 90 9.84 -5.21 -11.43
C ASP A 90 9.74 -6.13 -12.66
N THR A 91 8.62 -6.07 -13.41
CA THR A 91 8.48 -6.84 -14.66
C THR A 91 9.24 -6.24 -15.85
N GLN A 92 9.52 -4.94 -15.86
CA GLN A 92 10.29 -4.30 -16.94
C GLN A 92 11.79 -4.56 -16.85
N ARG A 93 12.35 -4.68 -15.64
CA ARG A 93 13.81 -4.90 -15.45
C ARG A 93 14.31 -6.25 -15.96
N TYR A 94 13.47 -7.30 -15.95
CA TYR A 94 13.85 -8.60 -16.50
C TYR A 94 13.91 -8.65 -18.03
N ARG A 95 13.15 -7.80 -18.74
CA ARG A 95 13.19 -7.75 -20.22
C ARG A 95 14.38 -6.99 -20.79
N SER A 96 14.98 -6.10 -20.02
CA SER A 96 16.12 -5.28 -20.46
C SER A 96 17.49 -5.94 -20.29
N GLN A 97 17.59 -7.09 -19.60
CA GLN A 97 18.86 -7.82 -19.41
C GLN A 97 19.04 -9.02 -20.35
N GLN A 98 18.10 -9.26 -21.28
CA GLN A 98 18.21 -10.31 -22.32
C GLN A 98 18.40 -9.73 -23.74
N ARG A 99 18.96 -8.52 -23.85
CA ARG A 99 19.39 -7.96 -25.14
C ARG A 99 20.89 -7.77 -25.16
#